data_AF-A0A2N0AFW4-F1
#
_entry.id   AF-A0A2N0AFW4-F1
#
_cell.length_a   1.000
_cell.length_b   1.000
_cell.length_c   1.000
_cell.angle_alpha   90.00
_cell.angle_beta   90.00
_cell.angle_gamma   90.00
#
_symmetry.space_group_name_H-M   'P 1'
#
loop_
_entity.id
_entity.type
_entity.pdbx_description
1 polymer ?
#
loop_
_entity_poly.entity_id
_entity_poly.type
_entity_poly.pdbx_seq_one_letter_code
_entity_poly.pdbx_strand_id
1 'polypeptide(L)'
;MSSFSYQNQKKPKGFFFRICIFPFLYLTLASCNFKNKDLNQNELLINLSLINIVSNHLSATELQAVVREKIGILPNQIPGSEVDTLEKISLGKKLFRDNKLSSNHVQSCHTCHPLDGNSAGMDRQSTSRGTFGQIGKRNTPTILNVGFLPIIFWDGRRDTLYNQAIDPFVNPLEMSLPSDTELLNRIQNDSSYNSFFANAFPESPNPNIDSIRLALVAFERSLVSKSRFDDFVESNVQALKKDEMDGLKLFLEVGCNNCHTNNLLGGSQFSKLDSKYSYNPNDFGRSEFTGNPADNFFFKVPPLRNVALTPPYFHDGSVSSLKEAVKRMNQYNLNRNINDSEIELIVSFLKSLSDKTKSN
;
A
#
# COMPACT_ATOMS: atom_id res chain seq x y z
N MET A 1 -32.68 -6.19 -44.90
CA MET A 1 -32.27 -6.24 -46.32
C MET A 1 -31.19 -5.19 -46.47
N SER A 2 -29.92 -5.43 -46.77
CA SER A 2 -29.19 -6.54 -47.39
C SER A 2 -27.72 -6.31 -47.01
N SER A 3 -27.04 -7.18 -46.24
CA SER A 3 -26.18 -8.26 -46.75
C SER A 3 -25.48 -7.93 -48.07
N PHE A 4 -24.15 -7.75 -48.08
CA PHE A 4 -23.31 -8.36 -49.11
C PHE A 4 -21.90 -8.63 -48.59
N SER A 5 -21.46 -9.83 -48.92
CA SER A 5 -20.28 -10.56 -48.50
C SER A 5 -19.12 -10.43 -49.49
N TYR A 6 -17.90 -10.57 -48.97
CA TYR A 6 -16.72 -11.26 -49.53
C TYR A 6 -16.32 -11.04 -51.01
N GLN A 7 -15.06 -10.63 -51.22
CA GLN A 7 -14.07 -11.52 -51.84
C GLN A 7 -12.61 -11.09 -51.63
N ASN A 8 -11.77 -12.11 -51.42
CA ASN A 8 -10.31 -12.13 -51.32
C ASN A 8 -9.60 -11.69 -52.60
N GLN A 9 -8.40 -11.10 -52.47
CA GLN A 9 -7.24 -11.47 -53.31
C GLN A 9 -5.89 -11.18 -52.61
N LYS A 10 -5.05 -12.22 -52.57
CA LYS A 10 -3.62 -12.35 -52.19
C LYS A 10 -2.74 -11.38 -53.02
N LYS A 11 -1.53 -10.88 -52.68
CA LYS A 11 -0.27 -11.36 -52.03
C LYS A 11 0.78 -10.19 -52.21
N PRO A 12 2.09 -10.26 -51.86
CA PRO A 12 2.76 -10.35 -50.56
C PRO A 12 3.90 -9.29 -50.34
N LYS A 13 4.58 -9.41 -49.19
CA LYS A 13 6.03 -9.16 -48.89
C LYS A 13 6.35 -7.95 -48.01
N GLY A 14 7.04 -8.24 -46.90
CA GLY A 14 7.97 -7.30 -46.26
C GLY A 14 7.87 -7.19 -44.73
N PHE A 15 7.92 -8.30 -43.97
CA PHE A 15 8.12 -8.23 -42.52
C PHE A 15 9.60 -8.56 -42.21
N PHE A 16 10.36 -7.53 -41.82
CA PHE A 16 11.70 -7.69 -41.26
C PHE A 16 11.57 -8.18 -39.82
N PHE A 17 11.82 -9.47 -39.59
CA PHE A 17 12.07 -10.01 -38.26
C PHE A 17 13.52 -9.72 -37.88
N ARG A 18 13.77 -8.78 -36.96
CA ARG A 18 15.04 -8.70 -36.23
C ARG A 18 14.99 -9.76 -35.13
N ILE A 19 15.54 -10.93 -35.42
CA ILE A 19 15.84 -11.95 -34.42
C ILE A 19 17.10 -11.47 -33.67
N CYS A 20 16.91 -10.95 -32.46
CA CYS A 20 18.01 -10.85 -31.50
C CYS A 20 18.23 -12.25 -30.91
N ILE A 21 19.31 -12.89 -31.35
CA ILE A 21 19.80 -14.17 -30.87
C ILE A 21 20.26 -13.98 -29.43
N PHE A 22 19.57 -14.60 -28.48
CA PHE A 22 20.07 -14.81 -27.11
C PHE A 22 21.31 -15.71 -27.16
N PRO A 23 22.43 -15.38 -26.47
CA PRO A 23 23.46 -16.38 -26.25
C PRO A 23 22.95 -17.32 -25.16
N PHE A 24 22.54 -18.51 -25.57
CA PHE A 24 22.37 -19.64 -24.68
C PHE A 24 23.76 -19.97 -24.13
N LEU A 25 24.00 -19.70 -22.86
CA LEU A 25 25.19 -20.13 -22.14
C LEU A 25 25.09 -21.67 -21.99
N TYR A 26 25.50 -22.39 -23.02
CA TYR A 26 25.72 -23.84 -22.95
C TYR A 26 26.92 -24.07 -22.04
N LEU A 27 26.67 -24.43 -20.78
CA LEU A 27 27.66 -25.16 -19.99
C LEU A 27 27.80 -26.54 -20.63
N THR A 28 28.81 -26.71 -21.48
CA THR A 28 29.19 -28.00 -22.04
C THR A 28 29.88 -28.84 -20.97
N LEU A 29 29.13 -29.70 -20.29
CA LEU A 29 29.68 -30.92 -19.71
C LEU A 29 29.60 -32.03 -20.76
N ALA A 30 30.65 -32.14 -21.58
CA ALA A 30 30.97 -33.37 -22.31
C ALA A 30 32.45 -33.39 -22.72
N SER A 31 33.26 -33.98 -21.84
CA SER A 31 34.36 -34.90 -22.12
C SER A 31 35.20 -34.68 -23.38
N CYS A 32 36.41 -34.13 -23.21
CA CYS A 32 37.56 -34.58 -23.97
C CYS A 32 38.86 -34.42 -23.15
N ASN A 33 39.32 -35.57 -22.63
CA ASN A 33 40.65 -35.89 -22.12
C ASN A 33 41.32 -34.94 -21.10
N PHE A 34 40.92 -35.07 -19.84
CA PHE A 34 41.84 -34.84 -18.72
C PHE A 34 42.23 -36.17 -18.09
N LYS A 35 43.38 -36.71 -18.50
CA LYS A 35 44.21 -37.53 -17.61
C LYS A 35 44.83 -36.58 -16.58
N ASN A 36 44.06 -36.18 -15.58
CA ASN A 36 44.57 -35.70 -14.30
C ASN A 36 43.50 -35.96 -13.25
N LYS A 37 43.74 -37.01 -12.46
CA LYS A 37 43.16 -37.14 -11.11
C LYS A 37 43.79 -36.01 -10.30
N ASP A 38 43.09 -34.90 -10.19
CA ASP A 38 43.14 -33.94 -9.07
C ASP A 38 42.31 -32.73 -9.48
N LEU A 39 40.99 -32.92 -9.58
CA LEU A 39 40.07 -31.78 -9.43
C LEU A 39 40.23 -31.31 -7.99
N ASN A 40 40.93 -30.19 -7.83
CA ASN A 40 41.17 -29.56 -6.54
C ASN A 40 39.80 -29.29 -5.89
N GLN A 41 39.61 -29.65 -4.61
CA GLN A 41 38.36 -29.43 -3.88
C GLN A 41 37.85 -27.99 -4.01
N ASN A 42 38.77 -27.03 -4.13
CA ASN A 42 38.46 -25.62 -4.36
C ASN A 42 37.74 -25.36 -5.69
N GLU A 43 38.10 -26.03 -6.80
CA GLU A 43 37.42 -25.85 -8.09
C GLU A 43 36.01 -26.44 -8.08
N LEU A 44 35.82 -27.59 -7.41
CA LEU A 44 34.49 -28.20 -7.24
C LEU A 44 33.58 -27.31 -6.39
N LEU A 45 34.10 -26.74 -5.31
CA LEU A 45 33.38 -25.79 -4.45
C LEU A 45 33.01 -24.51 -5.20
N ILE A 46 33.92 -23.97 -6.02
CA ILE A 46 33.65 -22.80 -6.87
C ILE A 46 32.55 -23.11 -7.87
N ASN A 47 32.61 -24.25 -8.58
CA ASN A 47 31.59 -24.63 -9.55
C ASN A 47 30.21 -24.83 -8.91
N LEU A 48 30.13 -25.48 -7.74
CA LEU A 48 28.87 -25.62 -6.99
C LEU A 48 28.32 -24.27 -6.53
N SER A 49 29.19 -23.36 -6.10
CA SER A 49 28.78 -22.00 -5.71
C SER A 49 28.23 -21.21 -6.90
N LEU A 50 28.86 -21.31 -8.08
CA LEU A 50 28.40 -20.65 -9.30
C LEU A 50 27.05 -21.20 -9.77
N ILE A 51 26.86 -22.52 -9.75
CA ILE A 51 25.57 -23.15 -10.08
C ILE A 51 24.48 -22.65 -9.14
N ASN A 52 24.74 -22.62 -7.83
CA ASN A 52 23.78 -22.11 -6.85
C ASN A 52 23.43 -20.62 -7.08
N ILE A 53 24.41 -19.78 -7.42
CA ILE A 53 24.17 -18.36 -7.72
C ILE A 53 23.26 -18.23 -8.96
N VAL A 54 23.57 -18.96 -10.04
CA VAL A 54 22.79 -18.91 -11.28
C VAL A 54 21.36 -19.42 -11.06
N SER A 55 21.20 -20.54 -10.35
CA SER A 55 19.88 -21.09 -10.03
C SER A 55 19.04 -20.16 -9.15
N ASN A 56 19.65 -19.55 -8.13
CA ASN A 56 18.96 -18.57 -7.28
C ASN A 56 18.54 -17.33 -8.06
N HIS A 57 19.41 -16.83 -8.94
CA HIS A 57 19.10 -15.70 -9.79
C HIS A 57 17.94 -16.02 -10.76
N LEU A 58 17.95 -17.20 -11.38
CA LEU A 58 16.86 -17.63 -12.26
C LEU A 58 15.53 -17.71 -11.51
N SER A 59 15.52 -18.33 -10.33
CA SER A 59 14.31 -18.45 -9.50
C SER A 59 13.80 -17.08 -9.01
N ALA A 60 14.69 -16.13 -8.72
CA ALA A 60 14.32 -14.77 -8.34
C ALA A 60 13.71 -14.02 -9.53
N THR A 61 14.27 -14.17 -10.74
CA THR A 61 13.72 -13.60 -11.98
C THR A 61 12.33 -14.16 -12.31
N GLU A 62 12.14 -15.47 -12.18
CA GLU A 62 10.83 -16.11 -12.39
C GLU A 62 9.79 -15.59 -11.38
N LEU A 63 10.16 -15.51 -10.10
CA LEU A 63 9.29 -14.93 -9.07
C LEU A 63 8.95 -13.46 -9.38
N GLN A 64 9.93 -12.65 -9.78
CA GLN A 64 9.72 -11.26 -10.16
C GLN A 64 8.69 -11.15 -11.31
N ALA A 65 8.78 -12.02 -12.32
CA ALA A 65 7.82 -12.03 -13.42
C ALA A 65 6.39 -12.36 -12.95
N VAL A 66 6.22 -13.39 -12.12
CA VAL A 66 4.91 -13.76 -11.53
C VAL A 66 4.35 -12.63 -10.67
N VAL A 67 5.20 -11.96 -9.89
CA VAL A 67 4.79 -10.86 -9.02
C VAL A 67 4.37 -9.63 -9.82
N ARG A 68 5.08 -9.30 -10.91
CA ARG A 68 4.67 -8.23 -11.83
C ARG A 68 3.30 -8.49 -12.45
N GLU A 69 2.99 -9.74 -12.77
CA GLU A 69 1.69 -10.12 -13.31
C GLU A 69 0.58 -10.06 -12.25
N LYS A 70 0.82 -10.62 -11.06
CA LYS A 70 -0.22 -10.80 -10.02
C LYS A 70 -0.42 -9.59 -9.10
N ILE A 71 0.65 -8.87 -8.77
CA ILE A 71 0.65 -7.74 -7.83
C ILE A 71 0.85 -6.43 -8.59
N GLY A 72 1.75 -6.40 -9.57
CA GLY A 72 2.04 -5.21 -10.36
C GLY A 72 3.01 -4.23 -9.69
N ILE A 73 3.43 -3.23 -10.46
CA ILE A 73 4.36 -2.18 -10.02
C ILE A 73 3.57 -1.03 -9.39
N LEU A 74 4.13 -0.40 -8.36
CA LEU A 74 3.57 0.84 -7.81
C LEU A 74 3.68 1.96 -8.86
N PRO A 75 2.56 2.56 -9.30
CA PRO A 75 2.59 3.57 -10.36
C PRO A 75 3.40 4.79 -9.94
N ASN A 76 4.16 5.35 -10.89
CA ASN A 76 4.92 6.59 -10.66
C ASN A 76 4.01 7.84 -10.56
N GLN A 77 2.79 7.76 -11.09
CA GLN A 77 1.79 8.81 -11.01
C GLN A 77 0.60 8.32 -10.20
N ILE A 78 0.18 9.12 -9.23
CA ILE A 78 -0.98 8.83 -8.40
C ILE A 78 -2.24 9.24 -9.15
N PRO A 79 -3.34 8.46 -9.11
CA PRO A 79 -4.59 8.85 -9.76
C PRO A 79 -5.09 10.23 -9.29
N GLY A 80 -5.25 11.16 -10.26
CA GLY A 80 -5.73 12.51 -10.01
C GLY A 80 -4.64 13.52 -9.60
N SER A 81 -3.36 13.13 -9.54
CA SER A 81 -2.28 14.02 -9.12
C SER A 81 -1.76 14.95 -10.21
N GLU A 82 -2.29 14.89 -11.43
CA GLU A 82 -1.93 15.76 -12.56
C GLU A 82 -2.19 17.25 -12.29
N VAL A 83 -3.05 17.58 -11.32
CA VAL A 83 -3.36 18.95 -10.91
C VAL A 83 -2.69 19.37 -9.60
N ASP A 84 -1.88 18.50 -9.00
CA ASP A 84 -1.25 18.73 -7.69
C ASP A 84 0.07 19.50 -7.86
N THR A 85 0.06 20.80 -7.56
CA THR A 85 1.26 21.66 -7.60
C THR A 85 2.00 21.65 -6.26
N LEU A 86 3.28 22.06 -6.25
CA LEU A 86 4.06 22.19 -5.01
C LEU A 86 3.42 23.18 -4.02
N GLU A 87 2.75 24.22 -4.53
CA GLU A 87 2.04 25.22 -3.75
C GLU A 87 0.80 24.62 -3.08
N LYS A 88 0.01 23.79 -3.79
CA LYS A 88 -1.11 23.04 -3.21
C LYS A 88 -0.65 22.05 -2.15
N ILE A 89 0.41 21.30 -2.42
CA ILE A 89 1.04 20.37 -1.46
C ILE A 89 1.48 21.14 -0.21
N SER A 90 2.08 22.33 -0.38
CA SER A 90 2.56 23.16 0.73
C SER A 90 1.41 23.70 1.58
N LEU A 91 0.32 24.17 0.96
CA LEU A 91 -0.90 24.58 1.66
C LEU A 91 -1.54 23.39 2.39
N GLY A 92 -1.66 22.23 1.74
CA GLY A 92 -2.18 21.00 2.34
C GLY A 92 -1.37 20.58 3.56
N LYS A 93 -0.04 20.62 3.47
CA LYS A 93 0.87 20.33 4.59
C LYS A 93 0.66 21.30 5.76
N LYS A 94 0.41 22.58 5.49
CA LYS A 94 0.09 23.56 6.54
C LYS A 94 -1.25 23.21 7.21
N LEU A 95 -2.31 22.97 6.43
CA LEU A 95 -3.63 22.58 6.94
C LEU A 95 -3.57 21.30 7.79
N PHE A 96 -2.87 20.27 7.29
CA PHE A 96 -2.74 18.96 7.93
C PHE A 96 -2.12 19.00 9.34
N ARG A 97 -1.34 20.04 9.63
CA ARG A 97 -0.59 20.20 10.89
C ARG A 97 -1.15 21.31 11.79
N ASP A 98 -2.18 22.02 11.34
CA ASP A 98 -2.66 23.19 12.06
C ASP A 98 -3.65 22.79 13.15
N ASN A 99 -3.16 22.79 14.39
CA ASN A 99 -3.99 22.43 15.54
C ASN A 99 -5.15 23.42 15.75
N LYS A 100 -5.05 24.67 15.28
CA LYS A 100 -6.12 25.68 15.39
C LYS A 100 -7.40 25.25 14.67
N LEU A 101 -7.33 24.24 13.82
CA LEU A 101 -8.47 23.71 13.08
C LEU A 101 -9.24 22.61 13.85
N SER A 102 -8.85 22.28 15.08
CA SER A 102 -9.68 21.48 16.00
C SER A 102 -10.43 22.35 16.99
N SER A 103 -11.54 21.85 17.54
CA SER A 103 -12.44 22.63 18.40
C SER A 103 -11.77 23.31 19.59
N ASN A 104 -10.76 22.69 20.21
CA ASN A 104 -10.02 23.28 21.35
C ASN A 104 -8.55 23.64 21.02
N HIS A 105 -8.19 23.63 19.74
CA HIS A 105 -6.86 23.99 19.24
C HIS A 105 -5.69 23.06 19.63
N VAL A 106 -5.94 21.78 19.98
CA VAL A 106 -4.88 20.85 20.41
C VAL A 106 -4.60 19.70 19.45
N GLN A 107 -5.47 19.48 18.45
CA GLN A 107 -5.38 18.34 17.52
C GLN A 107 -5.36 18.78 16.07
N SER A 108 -4.64 18.04 15.24
CA SER A 108 -4.66 18.13 13.77
C SER A 108 -4.60 16.73 13.16
N CYS A 109 -4.67 16.61 11.83
CA CYS A 109 -4.47 15.33 11.14
C CYS A 109 -3.14 14.68 11.55
N HIS A 110 -2.11 15.51 11.74
CA HIS A 110 -0.78 15.07 12.17
C HIS A 110 -0.74 14.41 13.56
N THR A 111 -1.69 14.71 14.45
CA THR A 111 -1.76 14.07 15.77
C THR A 111 -1.98 12.57 15.66
N CYS A 112 -2.88 12.13 14.77
CA CYS A 112 -3.18 10.72 14.55
C CYS A 112 -2.31 10.10 13.43
N HIS A 113 -1.86 10.93 12.49
CA HIS A 113 -1.02 10.56 11.36
C HIS A 113 0.35 11.27 11.42
N PRO A 114 1.21 10.94 12.40
CA PRO A 114 2.51 11.58 12.55
C PRO A 114 3.42 11.25 11.36
N LEU A 115 4.03 12.29 10.82
CA LEU A 115 4.93 12.24 9.65
C LEU A 115 6.36 12.75 9.97
N ASP A 116 6.63 13.09 11.23
CA ASP A 116 7.92 13.62 11.65
C ASP A 116 8.95 12.53 11.87
N GLY A 117 10.22 12.87 11.60
CA GLY A 117 11.33 11.92 11.64
C GLY A 117 11.03 10.68 10.79
N ASN A 118 11.08 9.52 11.43
CA ASN A 118 10.92 8.22 10.78
C ASN A 118 9.50 7.63 10.99
N SER A 119 8.53 8.45 11.40
CA SER A 119 7.16 8.00 11.68
C SER A 119 6.47 7.43 10.42
N ALA A 120 5.74 6.33 10.61
CA ALA A 120 5.06 5.60 9.53
C ALA A 120 3.63 6.10 9.25
N GLY A 121 3.27 7.33 9.62
CA GLY A 121 1.98 7.92 9.26
C GLY A 121 0.77 7.44 10.06
N MET A 122 0.99 6.83 11.24
CA MET A 122 -0.06 6.44 12.20
C MET A 122 0.46 6.49 13.64
N ASP A 123 -0.45 6.70 14.60
CA ASP A 123 -0.14 6.99 16.00
C ASP A 123 0.18 5.77 16.89
N ARG A 124 0.04 4.56 16.34
CA ARG A 124 0.28 3.28 17.02
C ARG A 124 -0.53 3.05 18.28
N GLN A 125 -1.68 3.71 18.39
CA GLN A 125 -2.65 3.40 19.42
C GLN A 125 -3.61 2.32 18.93
N SER A 126 -4.19 1.52 19.83
CA SER A 126 -5.27 0.60 19.44
C SER A 126 -6.42 1.35 18.79
N THR A 127 -6.84 2.45 19.43
CA THR A 127 -7.72 3.46 18.85
C THR A 127 -7.27 4.85 19.29
N SER A 128 -7.43 5.84 18.41
CA SER A 128 -6.91 7.19 18.65
C SER A 128 -7.81 8.01 19.58
N ARG A 129 -7.20 8.98 20.27
CA ARG A 129 -7.90 9.97 21.11
C ARG A 129 -8.32 11.17 20.28
N GLY A 130 -9.57 11.58 20.43
CA GLY A 130 -10.11 12.83 19.92
C GLY A 130 -9.72 14.03 20.78
N THR A 131 -10.16 15.20 20.33
CA THR A 131 -9.68 16.51 20.80
C THR A 131 -10.01 16.76 22.27
N PHE A 132 -11.12 16.20 22.78
CA PHE A 132 -11.49 16.25 24.20
C PHE A 132 -11.23 14.91 24.93
N GLY A 133 -10.37 14.06 24.38
CA GLY A 133 -9.98 12.78 24.97
C GLY A 133 -10.97 11.63 24.74
N GLN A 134 -11.99 11.82 23.88
CA GLN A 134 -12.86 10.73 23.47
C GLN A 134 -12.06 9.64 22.78
N ILE A 135 -12.45 8.38 22.95
CA ILE A 135 -11.77 7.25 22.31
C ILE A 135 -12.49 6.93 20.99
N GLY A 136 -11.74 6.97 19.89
CA GLY A 136 -12.21 6.54 18.58
C GLY A 136 -12.58 5.06 18.56
N LYS A 137 -13.37 4.65 17.56
CA LYS A 137 -13.83 3.26 17.44
C LYS A 137 -12.82 2.32 16.79
N ARG A 138 -11.92 2.85 15.96
CA ARG A 138 -11.04 2.07 15.09
C ARG A 138 -9.59 2.53 15.19
N ASN A 139 -8.68 1.60 14.90
CA ASN A 139 -7.27 1.88 14.71
C ASN A 139 -7.07 2.82 13.52
N THR A 140 -6.14 3.76 13.67
CA THR A 140 -5.79 4.73 12.63
C THR A 140 -4.87 4.08 11.59
N PRO A 141 -5.30 3.91 10.33
CA PRO A 141 -4.43 3.38 9.28
C PRO A 141 -3.28 4.35 8.98
N THR A 142 -2.20 3.85 8.40
CA THR A 142 -1.16 4.76 7.86
C THR A 142 -1.71 5.64 6.75
N ILE A 143 -1.31 6.91 6.75
CA ILE A 143 -1.58 7.86 5.65
C ILE A 143 -0.62 7.65 4.45
N LEU A 144 0.43 6.85 4.59
CA LEU A 144 1.39 6.60 3.51
C LEU A 144 0.74 5.79 2.38
N ASN A 145 0.95 6.22 1.14
CA ASN A 145 0.34 5.69 -0.09
C ASN A 145 -1.20 5.81 -0.15
N VAL A 146 -1.82 6.62 0.72
CA VAL A 146 -3.29 6.78 0.74
C VAL A 146 -3.83 7.31 -0.60
N GLY A 147 -3.02 8.08 -1.33
CA GLY A 147 -3.32 8.58 -2.68
C GLY A 147 -3.71 7.53 -3.71
N PHE A 148 -3.27 6.28 -3.53
CA PHE A 148 -3.56 5.18 -4.44
C PHE A 148 -4.81 4.37 -4.07
N LEU A 149 -5.44 4.64 -2.91
CA LEU A 149 -6.58 3.85 -2.45
C LEU A 149 -7.87 4.27 -3.16
N PRO A 150 -8.60 3.32 -3.79
CA PRO A 150 -9.91 3.59 -4.38
C PRO A 150 -11.06 3.57 -3.34
N ILE A 151 -10.78 3.07 -2.13
CA ILE A 151 -11.75 2.95 -1.04
C ILE A 151 -11.06 3.47 0.22
N ILE A 152 -11.68 4.44 0.90
CA ILE A 152 -11.15 5.11 2.08
C ILE A 152 -11.97 4.72 3.33
N PHE A 153 -11.30 4.69 4.49
CA PHE A 153 -11.77 4.12 5.76
C PHE A 153 -11.90 2.59 5.77
N TRP A 154 -11.98 2.02 6.97
CA TRP A 154 -12.15 0.59 7.22
C TRP A 154 -13.49 0.04 6.70
N ASP A 155 -14.56 0.82 6.76
CA ASP A 155 -15.91 0.48 6.28
C ASP A 155 -16.11 0.85 4.79
N GLY A 156 -15.18 1.61 4.23
CA GLY A 156 -15.28 2.10 2.85
C GLY A 156 -16.38 3.11 2.61
N ARG A 157 -16.75 3.90 3.63
CA ARG A 157 -17.80 4.94 3.51
C ARG A 157 -17.43 6.14 2.65
N ARG A 158 -16.20 6.16 2.12
CA ARG A 158 -15.71 7.16 1.16
C ARG A 158 -14.99 6.46 0.01
N ASP A 159 -15.23 6.96 -1.19
CA ASP A 159 -14.72 6.49 -2.47
C ASP A 159 -13.62 7.40 -3.05
N THR A 160 -13.38 8.55 -2.42
CA THR A 160 -12.34 9.50 -2.82
C THR A 160 -11.70 10.16 -1.59
N LEU A 161 -10.42 10.51 -1.70
CA LEU A 161 -9.75 11.35 -0.72
C LEU A 161 -10.40 12.73 -0.62
N TYR A 162 -10.90 13.27 -1.74
CA TYR A 162 -11.59 14.55 -1.75
C TYR A 162 -12.80 14.58 -0.79
N ASN A 163 -13.62 13.52 -0.80
CA ASN A 163 -14.75 13.40 0.11
C ASN A 163 -14.34 13.06 1.55
N GLN A 164 -13.17 12.45 1.75
CA GLN A 164 -12.69 12.10 3.08
C GLN A 164 -11.95 13.26 3.78
N ALA A 165 -11.22 14.09 3.04
CA ALA A 165 -10.19 15.00 3.57
C ALA A 165 -10.71 15.95 4.66
N ILE A 166 -11.99 16.29 4.65
CA ILE A 166 -12.59 17.17 5.66
C ILE A 166 -13.41 16.47 6.75
N ASP A 167 -13.73 15.17 6.60
CA ASP A 167 -14.51 14.41 7.60
C ASP A 167 -13.91 14.52 9.02
N PRO A 168 -12.56 14.44 9.23
CA PRO A 168 -11.96 14.52 10.55
C PRO A 168 -12.25 15.81 11.31
N PHE A 169 -12.39 16.93 10.59
CA PHE A 169 -12.58 18.25 11.19
C PHE A 169 -13.87 18.31 11.99
N VAL A 170 -14.96 17.74 11.47
CA VAL A 170 -16.30 17.77 12.08
C VAL A 170 -16.64 16.53 12.89
N ASN A 171 -15.83 15.47 12.81
CA ASN A 171 -16.10 14.25 13.57
C ASN A 171 -15.94 14.51 15.09
N PRO A 172 -16.98 14.27 15.92
CA PRO A 172 -16.93 14.52 17.36
C PRO A 172 -15.95 13.62 18.13
N LEU A 173 -15.49 12.51 17.52
CA LEU A 173 -14.48 11.63 18.09
C LEU A 173 -13.05 11.99 17.63
N GLU A 174 -12.90 13.01 16.79
CA GLU A 174 -11.62 13.46 16.24
C GLU A 174 -11.42 14.95 16.54
N MET A 175 -11.57 15.87 15.57
CA MET A 175 -11.28 17.30 15.76
C MET A 175 -12.51 18.13 16.17
N SER A 176 -13.72 17.56 16.05
CA SER A 176 -14.96 18.02 16.68
C SER A 176 -15.40 19.46 16.39
N LEU A 177 -15.06 20.06 15.26
CA LEU A 177 -15.65 21.33 14.81
C LEU A 177 -17.16 21.18 14.62
N PRO A 178 -17.96 22.23 14.90
CA PRO A 178 -19.41 22.19 14.76
C PRO A 178 -19.88 22.08 13.29
N SER A 179 -19.08 22.54 12.33
CA SER A 179 -19.42 22.48 10.90
C SER A 179 -18.23 22.78 9.99
N ASP A 180 -18.37 22.46 8.70
CA ASP A 180 -17.45 22.89 7.64
C ASP A 180 -17.37 24.42 7.53
N THR A 181 -18.48 25.13 7.83
CA THR A 181 -18.50 26.60 7.86
C THR A 181 -17.56 27.15 8.93
N GLU A 182 -17.49 26.51 10.10
CA GLU A 182 -16.54 26.92 11.14
C GLU A 182 -15.09 26.69 10.70
N LEU A 183 -14.81 25.56 10.03
CA LEU A 183 -13.50 25.30 9.43
C LEU A 183 -13.09 26.43 8.46
N LEU A 184 -14.00 26.79 7.55
CA LEU A 184 -13.78 27.85 6.58
C LEU A 184 -13.55 29.20 7.25
N ASN A 185 -14.39 29.56 8.22
CA ASN A 185 -14.29 30.82 8.95
C ASN A 185 -12.93 30.96 9.65
N ARG A 186 -12.43 29.89 10.27
CA ARG A 186 -11.11 29.92 10.92
C ARG A 186 -9.99 30.20 9.93
N ILE A 187 -10.04 29.54 8.77
CA ILE A 187 -9.02 29.70 7.72
C ILE A 187 -9.09 31.10 7.10
N GLN A 188 -10.28 31.63 6.83
CA GLN A 188 -10.47 32.98 6.28
C GLN A 188 -10.05 34.08 7.25
N ASN A 189 -10.15 33.86 8.57
CA ASN A 189 -9.78 34.82 9.60
C ASN A 189 -8.31 34.72 10.06
N ASP A 190 -7.53 33.73 9.58
CA ASP A 190 -6.10 33.62 9.88
C ASP A 190 -5.26 34.07 8.67
N SER A 191 -4.72 35.28 8.77
CA SER A 191 -3.93 35.91 7.69
C SER A 191 -2.66 35.12 7.31
N SER A 192 -2.22 34.16 8.13
CA SER A 192 -1.10 33.27 7.77
C SER A 192 -1.42 32.34 6.60
N TYR A 193 -2.69 32.19 6.22
CA TYR A 193 -3.11 31.42 5.06
C TYR A 193 -3.12 32.21 3.75
N ASN A 194 -3.16 33.55 3.80
CA ASN A 194 -3.38 34.38 2.60
C ASN A 194 -2.36 34.09 1.49
N SER A 195 -1.06 34.04 1.80
CA SER A 195 -0.02 33.74 0.81
C SER A 195 -0.08 32.30 0.32
N PHE A 196 -0.45 31.35 1.17
CA PHE A 196 -0.58 29.95 0.77
C PHE A 196 -1.72 29.75 -0.23
N PHE A 197 -2.89 30.35 -0.01
CA PHE A 197 -4.00 30.25 -0.97
C PHE A 197 -3.74 31.04 -2.24
N ALA A 198 -3.15 32.24 -2.15
CA ALA A 198 -2.78 33.02 -3.33
C ALA A 198 -1.80 32.28 -4.25
N ASN A 199 -0.83 31.56 -3.67
CA ASN A 199 0.13 30.77 -4.44
C ASN A 199 -0.48 29.46 -4.96
N ALA A 200 -1.30 28.77 -4.17
CA ALA A 200 -1.89 27.47 -4.55
C ALA A 200 -3.04 27.59 -5.55
N PHE A 201 -3.77 28.72 -5.54
CA PHE A 201 -4.97 28.96 -6.35
C PHE A 201 -4.97 30.40 -6.88
N PRO A 202 -4.06 30.77 -7.82
CA PRO A 202 -3.92 32.15 -8.30
C PRO A 202 -5.18 32.72 -8.96
N GLU A 203 -6.02 31.87 -9.54
CA GLU A 203 -7.30 32.27 -10.16
C GLU A 203 -8.42 32.47 -9.13
N SER A 204 -8.29 31.90 -7.92
CA SER A 204 -9.27 32.00 -6.84
C SER A 204 -8.57 31.98 -5.47
N PRO A 205 -7.87 33.07 -5.13
CA PRO A 205 -6.98 33.13 -3.96
C PRO A 205 -7.72 33.18 -2.62
N ASN A 206 -9.04 33.38 -2.63
CA ASN A 206 -9.86 33.39 -1.43
C ASN A 206 -10.17 31.95 -0.99
N PRO A 207 -9.92 31.57 0.29
CA PRO A 207 -10.22 30.23 0.78
C PRO A 207 -11.70 29.88 0.60
N ASN A 208 -11.95 28.63 0.19
CA ASN A 208 -13.26 28.01 0.14
C ASN A 208 -13.10 26.50 0.43
N ILE A 209 -14.20 25.78 0.69
CA ILE A 209 -14.13 24.35 1.07
C ILE A 209 -13.48 23.48 -0.02
N ASP A 210 -13.71 23.79 -1.28
CA ASP A 210 -13.12 23.04 -2.40
C ASP A 210 -11.60 23.21 -2.44
N SER A 211 -11.09 24.45 -2.32
CA SER A 211 -9.65 24.70 -2.28
C SER A 211 -8.96 24.10 -1.05
N ILE A 212 -9.65 24.04 0.09
CA ILE A 212 -9.17 23.33 1.30
C ILE A 212 -9.04 21.82 1.03
N ARG A 213 -10.08 21.18 0.48
CA ARG A 213 -10.06 19.76 0.12
C ARG A 213 -8.95 19.46 -0.88
N LEU A 214 -8.86 20.22 -1.97
CA LEU A 214 -7.85 20.02 -3.01
C LEU A 214 -6.43 20.15 -2.46
N ALA A 215 -6.19 21.12 -1.57
CA ALA A 215 -4.87 21.26 -0.95
C ALA A 215 -4.52 20.06 -0.04
N LEU A 216 -5.45 19.63 0.82
CA LEU A 216 -5.25 18.45 1.67
C LEU A 216 -4.99 17.19 0.83
N VAL A 217 -5.81 16.93 -0.19
CA VAL A 217 -5.67 15.78 -1.08
C VAL A 217 -4.32 15.82 -1.82
N ALA A 218 -3.89 16.99 -2.31
CA ALA A 218 -2.59 17.13 -2.96
C ALA A 218 -1.45 16.75 -2.00
N PHE A 219 -1.52 17.20 -0.74
CA PHE A 219 -0.55 16.81 0.27
C PHE A 219 -0.60 15.30 0.56
N GLU A 220 -1.77 14.71 0.77
CA GLU A 220 -1.94 13.29 1.06
C GLU A 220 -1.43 12.40 -0.08
N ARG A 221 -1.68 12.78 -1.34
CA ARG A 221 -1.15 12.08 -2.52
C ARG A 221 0.38 12.16 -2.60
N SER A 222 0.98 13.25 -2.13
CA SER A 222 2.44 13.39 -2.10
C SER A 222 3.14 12.41 -1.14
N LEU A 223 2.40 11.77 -0.22
CA LEU A 223 2.92 10.86 0.80
C LEU A 223 3.16 9.44 0.25
N VAL A 224 3.93 9.34 -0.83
CA VAL A 224 4.34 8.07 -1.45
C VAL A 224 5.49 7.46 -0.68
N SER A 225 5.40 6.17 -0.37
CA SER A 225 6.46 5.40 0.29
C SER A 225 6.84 4.19 -0.56
N LYS A 226 8.13 4.02 -0.84
CA LYS A 226 8.68 2.86 -1.56
C LYS A 226 9.56 2.02 -0.64
N SER A 227 9.64 0.73 -0.93
CA SER A 227 10.28 -0.30 -0.13
C SER A 227 11.26 -1.12 -0.99
N ARG A 228 12.01 -2.03 -0.36
CA ARG A 228 12.86 -2.98 -1.11
C ARG A 228 12.04 -3.94 -1.97
N PHE A 229 10.77 -4.18 -1.64
CA PHE A 229 9.87 -4.92 -2.51
C PHE A 229 9.65 -4.17 -3.84
N ASP A 230 9.56 -2.84 -3.83
CA ASP A 230 9.43 -2.07 -5.07
C ASP A 230 10.69 -2.19 -5.94
N ASP A 231 11.88 -2.10 -5.34
CA ASP A 231 13.14 -2.34 -6.06
C ASP A 231 13.15 -3.74 -6.72
N PHE A 232 12.65 -4.75 -5.98
CA PHE A 232 12.53 -6.11 -6.48
C PHE A 232 11.56 -6.22 -7.65
N VAL A 233 10.35 -5.66 -7.54
CA VAL A 233 9.37 -5.74 -8.62
C VAL A 233 9.80 -4.91 -9.83
N GLU A 234 10.45 -3.76 -9.64
CA GLU A 234 10.84 -2.86 -10.74
C GLU A 234 12.04 -3.36 -11.54
N SER A 235 13.15 -3.77 -10.91
CA SER A 235 14.36 -4.12 -11.68
C SER A 235 15.42 -4.96 -10.96
N ASN A 236 15.46 -4.99 -9.63
CA ASN A 236 16.55 -5.59 -8.87
C ASN A 236 16.13 -6.92 -8.22
N VAL A 237 16.37 -8.04 -8.92
CA VAL A 237 16.05 -9.40 -8.42
C VAL A 237 16.80 -9.79 -7.13
N GLN A 238 17.83 -9.03 -6.73
CA GLN A 238 18.58 -9.23 -5.49
C GLN A 238 18.12 -8.33 -4.34
N ALA A 239 17.10 -7.49 -4.54
CA ALA A 239 16.62 -6.57 -3.50
C ALA A 239 15.93 -7.27 -2.31
N LEU A 240 15.40 -8.48 -2.54
CA LEU A 240 14.86 -9.33 -1.48
C LEU A 240 15.86 -10.41 -1.05
N LYS A 241 15.87 -10.69 0.25
CA LYS A 241 16.61 -11.83 0.80
C LYS A 241 15.90 -13.15 0.47
N LYS A 242 16.59 -14.28 0.68
CA LYS A 242 16.05 -15.62 0.37
C LYS A 242 14.77 -15.93 1.14
N ASP A 243 14.74 -15.67 2.44
CA ASP A 243 13.57 -15.88 3.30
C ASP A 243 12.39 -14.97 2.92
N GLU A 244 12.67 -13.73 2.52
CA GLU A 244 11.66 -12.78 2.01
C GLU A 244 11.06 -13.25 0.68
N MET A 245 11.89 -13.80 -0.22
CA MET A 245 11.42 -14.39 -1.47
C MET A 245 10.61 -15.67 -1.23
N ASP A 246 11.03 -16.52 -0.29
CA ASP A 246 10.27 -17.72 0.09
C ASP A 246 8.92 -17.34 0.71
N GLY A 247 8.90 -16.31 1.56
CA GLY A 247 7.67 -15.72 2.09
C GLY A 247 6.76 -15.15 1.00
N LEU A 248 7.31 -14.46 0.01
CA LEU A 248 6.55 -13.95 -1.13
C LEU A 248 5.95 -15.08 -1.97
N LYS A 249 6.72 -16.14 -2.26
CA LYS A 249 6.22 -17.34 -2.94
C LYS A 249 5.08 -17.97 -2.17
N LEU A 250 5.27 -18.17 -0.87
CA LEU A 250 4.26 -18.74 0.01
C LEU A 250 2.99 -17.86 0.07
N PHE A 251 3.14 -16.54 0.16
CA PHE A 251 2.03 -15.58 0.17
C PHE A 251 1.13 -15.72 -1.08
N LEU A 252 1.74 -15.96 -2.24
CA LEU A 252 1.03 -16.21 -3.50
C LEU A 252 0.43 -17.63 -3.55
N GLU A 253 1.14 -18.64 -3.07
CA GLU A 253 0.71 -20.05 -3.08
C GLU A 253 -0.53 -20.28 -2.20
N VAL A 254 -0.52 -19.73 -0.98
CA VAL A 254 -1.59 -19.95 0.01
C VAL A 254 -2.80 -19.05 -0.22
N GLY A 255 -2.71 -18.12 -1.17
CA GLY A 255 -3.82 -17.31 -1.64
C GLY A 255 -4.07 -16.01 -0.86
N CYS A 256 -3.08 -15.51 -0.10
CA CYS A 256 -3.23 -14.19 0.56
C CYS A 256 -3.51 -13.07 -0.45
N ASN A 257 -2.92 -13.18 -1.64
CA ASN A 257 -3.13 -12.28 -2.78
C ASN A 257 -4.53 -12.38 -3.42
N ASN A 258 -5.41 -13.28 -2.98
CA ASN A 258 -6.83 -13.26 -3.39
C ASN A 258 -7.55 -12.05 -2.80
N CYS A 259 -7.17 -11.65 -1.57
CA CYS A 259 -7.68 -10.46 -0.89
C CYS A 259 -6.73 -9.27 -1.03
N HIS A 260 -5.43 -9.50 -0.80
CA HIS A 260 -4.37 -8.51 -0.82
C HIS A 260 -3.81 -8.34 -2.24
N THR A 261 -4.63 -7.75 -3.10
CA THR A 261 -4.38 -7.62 -4.55
C THR A 261 -3.70 -6.30 -4.92
N ASN A 262 -3.25 -6.22 -6.17
CA ASN A 262 -2.70 -5.03 -6.80
C ASN A 262 -1.45 -4.47 -6.09
N ASN A 263 -0.97 -3.33 -6.59
CA ASN A 263 0.31 -2.74 -6.19
C ASN A 263 0.35 -2.28 -4.72
N LEU A 264 -0.77 -2.16 -4.02
CA LEU A 264 -0.82 -1.87 -2.57
C LEU A 264 -0.96 -3.14 -1.70
N LEU A 265 -1.12 -4.31 -2.32
CA LEU A 265 -1.43 -5.57 -1.66
C LEU A 265 -2.65 -5.44 -0.75
N GLY A 266 -3.74 -4.88 -1.29
CA GLY A 266 -4.99 -4.58 -0.59
C GLY A 266 -5.57 -3.22 -0.97
N GLY A 267 -6.66 -2.84 -0.31
CA GLY A 267 -7.29 -1.53 -0.42
C GLY A 267 -8.41 -1.42 -1.46
N SER A 268 -8.61 -2.42 -2.32
CA SER A 268 -9.55 -2.34 -3.45
C SER A 268 -10.82 -3.18 -3.32
N GLN A 269 -10.99 -3.92 -2.22
CA GLN A 269 -12.17 -4.75 -2.01
C GLN A 269 -12.51 -4.90 -0.52
N PHE A 270 -13.71 -5.41 -0.26
CA PHE A 270 -14.17 -5.78 1.08
C PHE A 270 -14.04 -7.28 1.28
N SER A 271 -13.70 -7.68 2.51
CA SER A 271 -13.77 -9.07 2.94
C SER A 271 -14.41 -9.15 4.31
N LYS A 272 -15.09 -10.26 4.57
CA LYS A 272 -15.77 -10.48 5.83
C LYS A 272 -14.76 -10.92 6.89
N LEU A 273 -14.81 -10.30 8.06
CA LEU A 273 -14.06 -10.69 9.26
C LEU A 273 -15.02 -11.22 10.35
N ASP A 274 -15.73 -12.31 10.05
CA ASP A 274 -16.75 -12.88 10.95
C ASP A 274 -16.28 -14.10 11.77
N SER A 275 -14.96 -14.33 11.85
CA SER A 275 -14.42 -15.42 12.66
C SER A 275 -14.80 -15.25 14.13
N LYS A 276 -15.32 -16.35 14.71
CA LYS A 276 -15.69 -16.50 16.13
C LYS A 276 -14.58 -16.13 17.13
N TYR A 277 -13.33 -16.03 16.68
CA TYR A 277 -12.17 -16.12 17.57
C TYR A 277 -11.40 -14.82 17.84
N SER A 278 -11.67 -13.66 17.24
CA SER A 278 -10.66 -12.58 17.33
C SER A 278 -11.00 -11.13 16.98
N TYR A 279 -12.25 -10.74 16.76
CA TYR A 279 -12.57 -9.35 16.37
C TYR A 279 -13.60 -8.73 17.29
N ASN A 280 -13.52 -7.42 17.54
CA ASN A 280 -14.51 -6.69 18.34
C ASN A 280 -15.92 -6.91 17.74
N PRO A 281 -16.81 -7.65 18.42
CA PRO A 281 -18.12 -8.02 17.88
C PRO A 281 -19.08 -6.83 17.78
N ASN A 282 -18.69 -5.67 18.29
CA ASN A 282 -19.46 -4.43 18.25
C ASN A 282 -19.07 -3.48 17.11
N ASP A 283 -18.10 -3.86 16.26
CA ASP A 283 -17.81 -3.15 15.02
C ASP A 283 -18.42 -3.94 13.85
N PHE A 284 -19.51 -3.44 13.31
CA PHE A 284 -20.21 -4.12 12.22
C PHE A 284 -19.62 -3.81 10.84
N GLY A 285 -18.51 -3.06 10.80
CA GLY A 285 -17.77 -2.76 9.58
C GLY A 285 -18.59 -1.91 8.62
N ARG A 286 -18.69 -2.37 7.38
CA ARG A 286 -19.37 -1.71 6.26
C ARG A 286 -20.86 -1.48 6.51
N SER A 287 -21.53 -2.40 7.20
CA SER A 287 -22.95 -2.28 7.51
C SER A 287 -23.31 -1.04 8.35
N GLU A 288 -22.38 -0.50 9.15
CA GLU A 288 -22.60 0.75 9.90
C GLU A 288 -22.86 1.93 8.97
N PHE A 289 -22.35 1.87 7.73
CA PHE A 289 -22.59 2.87 6.70
C PHE A 289 -23.73 2.47 5.76
N THR A 290 -23.79 1.21 5.30
CA THR A 290 -24.78 0.80 4.29
C THR A 290 -26.17 0.52 4.87
N GLY A 291 -26.26 0.25 6.18
CA GLY A 291 -27.49 -0.18 6.86
C GLY A 291 -27.96 -1.58 6.47
N ASN A 292 -27.23 -2.30 5.61
CA ASN A 292 -27.59 -3.63 5.14
C ASN A 292 -26.95 -4.70 6.04
N PRO A 293 -27.73 -5.54 6.74
CA PRO A 293 -27.19 -6.63 7.56
C PRO A 293 -26.33 -7.64 6.79
N ALA A 294 -26.47 -7.75 5.47
CA ALA A 294 -25.62 -8.59 4.64
C ALA A 294 -24.15 -8.11 4.62
N ASP A 295 -23.90 -6.83 4.89
CA ASP A 295 -22.57 -6.23 4.97
C ASP A 295 -21.95 -6.32 6.39
N ASN A 296 -22.61 -7.03 7.32
CA ASN A 296 -22.08 -7.17 8.69
C ASN A 296 -20.69 -7.80 8.68
N PHE A 297 -19.77 -7.14 9.39
CA PHE A 297 -18.37 -7.54 9.55
C PHE A 297 -17.56 -7.53 8.25
N PHE A 298 -18.05 -6.91 7.18
CA PHE A 298 -17.22 -6.63 6.01
C PHE A 298 -16.35 -5.40 6.28
N PHE A 299 -15.06 -5.52 6.01
CA PHE A 299 -14.10 -4.43 6.09
C PHE A 299 -13.33 -4.33 4.79
N LYS A 300 -12.93 -3.11 4.43
CA LYS A 300 -11.96 -2.90 3.37
C LYS A 300 -10.69 -3.65 3.74
N VAL A 301 -10.23 -4.55 2.86
CA VAL A 301 -8.95 -5.24 3.04
C VAL A 301 -7.85 -4.16 3.11
N PRO A 302 -7.09 -4.03 4.21
CA PRO A 302 -6.10 -2.96 4.33
C PRO A 302 -4.93 -3.21 3.37
N PRO A 303 -4.32 -2.14 2.82
CA PRO A 303 -3.04 -2.28 2.11
C PRO A 303 -1.96 -2.81 3.08
N LEU A 304 -1.03 -3.61 2.59
CA LEU A 304 0.05 -4.19 3.42
C LEU A 304 1.37 -3.43 3.34
N ARG A 305 1.45 -2.36 2.53
CA ARG A 305 2.61 -1.47 2.53
C ARG A 305 2.81 -0.86 3.91
N ASN A 306 4.05 -0.90 4.40
CA ASN A 306 4.45 -0.51 5.75
C ASN A 306 3.78 -1.30 6.90
N VAL A 307 3.15 -2.46 6.66
CA VAL A 307 2.43 -3.20 7.73
C VAL A 307 3.34 -3.55 8.91
N ALA A 308 4.61 -3.84 8.69
CA ALA A 308 5.55 -4.09 9.79
C ALA A 308 5.84 -2.85 10.65
N LEU A 309 5.52 -1.65 10.15
CA LEU A 309 5.74 -0.36 10.83
C LEU A 309 4.49 0.23 11.51
N THR A 310 3.34 -0.43 11.36
CA THR A 310 2.03 0.07 11.79
C THR A 310 1.30 -0.86 12.75
N PRO A 311 1.93 -1.36 13.83
CA PRO A 311 1.17 -1.99 14.91
C PRO A 311 0.36 -0.94 15.69
N PRO A 312 -0.68 -1.33 16.43
CA PRO A 312 -1.30 -2.65 16.44
C PRO A 312 -2.19 -2.90 15.22
N TYR A 313 -2.60 -4.15 15.02
CA TYR A 313 -3.26 -4.67 13.82
C TYR A 313 -4.77 -4.86 13.98
N PHE A 314 -5.43 -4.98 12.84
CA PHE A 314 -6.89 -5.05 12.64
C PHE A 314 -7.61 -3.73 12.91
N HIS A 315 -8.90 -3.70 12.58
CA HIS A 315 -9.72 -2.50 12.60
C HIS A 315 -9.82 -1.85 13.98
N ASP A 316 -9.59 -2.59 15.06
CA ASP A 316 -9.67 -2.14 16.46
C ASP A 316 -8.30 -2.09 17.17
N GLY A 317 -7.21 -2.44 16.46
CA GLY A 317 -5.87 -2.44 17.03
C GLY A 317 -5.71 -3.41 18.20
N SER A 318 -6.43 -4.54 18.18
CA SER A 318 -6.43 -5.55 19.25
C SER A 318 -5.21 -6.48 19.25
N VAL A 319 -4.38 -6.45 18.20
CA VAL A 319 -3.24 -7.37 18.05
C VAL A 319 -1.94 -6.61 17.93
N SER A 320 -0.99 -6.86 18.84
CA SER A 320 0.27 -6.10 18.89
C SER A 320 1.38 -6.66 17.99
N SER A 321 1.29 -7.91 17.56
CA SER A 321 2.37 -8.61 16.84
C SER A 321 1.98 -8.99 15.43
N LEU A 322 2.86 -8.70 14.46
CA LEU A 322 2.65 -9.07 13.06
C LEU A 322 2.53 -10.59 12.89
N LYS A 323 3.32 -11.36 13.66
CA LYS A 323 3.24 -12.82 13.68
C LYS A 323 1.86 -13.29 14.11
N GLU A 324 1.31 -12.70 15.16
CA GLU A 324 -0.03 -13.04 15.64
C GLU A 324 -1.12 -12.61 14.65
N ALA A 325 -0.96 -11.46 13.98
CA ALA A 325 -1.86 -11.04 12.92
C ALA A 325 -1.89 -12.04 11.76
N VAL A 326 -0.72 -12.50 11.29
CA VAL A 326 -0.62 -13.56 10.27
C VAL A 326 -1.22 -14.87 10.77
N LYS A 327 -0.96 -15.26 12.02
CA LYS A 327 -1.53 -16.47 12.63
C LYS A 327 -3.07 -16.44 12.68
N ARG A 328 -3.66 -15.28 12.96
CA ARG A 328 -5.12 -15.11 12.93
C ARG A 328 -5.68 -15.14 11.51
N MET A 329 -4.98 -14.55 10.55
CA MET A 329 -5.34 -14.63 9.12
C MET A 329 -5.22 -16.06 8.57
N ASN A 330 -4.36 -16.90 9.15
CA ASN A 330 -4.29 -18.33 8.81
C ASN A 330 -5.57 -19.13 9.12
N GLN A 331 -6.51 -18.55 9.87
CA GLN A 331 -7.83 -19.15 10.14
C GLN A 331 -8.90 -18.72 9.12
N TYR A 332 -8.55 -17.88 8.14
CA TYR A 332 -9.44 -17.42 7.08
C TYR A 332 -9.26 -18.24 5.80
N ASN A 333 -10.11 -18.00 4.79
CA ASN A 333 -10.22 -18.69 3.51
C ASN A 333 -8.91 -18.74 2.67
N LEU A 334 -7.91 -19.43 3.18
CA LEU A 334 -6.66 -19.77 2.51
C LEU A 334 -6.79 -21.10 1.79
N ASN A 335 -5.92 -21.32 0.81
CA ASN A 335 -5.87 -22.59 0.08
C ASN A 335 -5.45 -23.76 0.98
N ARG A 336 -4.65 -23.47 2.01
CA ARG A 336 -4.24 -24.40 3.06
C ARG A 336 -3.80 -23.64 4.30
N ASN A 337 -3.83 -24.31 5.45
CA ASN A 337 -3.22 -23.80 6.66
C ASN A 337 -1.68 -23.78 6.52
N ILE A 338 -1.06 -22.76 7.11
CA ILE A 338 0.39 -22.64 7.26
C ILE A 338 0.83 -22.94 8.69
N ASN A 339 2.02 -23.51 8.87
CA ASN A 339 2.61 -23.77 10.19
C ASN A 339 3.42 -22.56 10.70
N ASP A 340 3.95 -22.64 11.92
CA ASP A 340 4.69 -21.51 12.54
C ASP A 340 5.94 -21.09 11.77
N SER A 341 6.66 -22.02 11.14
CA SER A 341 7.85 -21.70 10.32
C SER A 341 7.45 -20.97 9.03
N GLU A 342 6.34 -21.37 8.43
CA GLU A 342 5.76 -20.71 7.26
C GLU A 342 5.22 -19.31 7.60
N ILE A 343 4.64 -19.13 8.79
CA ILE A 343 4.23 -17.81 9.31
C ILE A 343 5.45 -16.88 9.38
N GLU A 344 6.60 -17.36 9.85
CA GLU A 344 7.82 -16.53 9.91
C GLU A 344 8.28 -16.11 8.51
N LEU A 345 8.16 -16.96 7.49
CA LEU A 345 8.47 -16.59 6.10
C LEU A 345 7.54 -15.48 5.60
N ILE A 346 6.23 -15.60 5.85
CA ILE A 346 5.28 -14.52 5.53
C ILE A 346 5.67 -13.23 6.26
N VAL A 347 6.00 -13.30 7.55
CA VAL A 347 6.44 -12.13 8.32
C VAL A 347 7.72 -11.51 7.73
N SER A 348 8.70 -12.31 7.32
CA SER A 348 9.91 -11.82 6.61
C SER A 348 9.53 -11.08 5.33
N PHE A 349 8.64 -11.64 4.51
CA PHE A 349 8.12 -10.95 3.33
C PHE A 349 7.40 -9.64 3.68
N LEU A 350 6.49 -9.63 4.66
CA LEU A 350 5.75 -8.42 5.03
C LEU A 350 6.66 -7.29 5.55
N LYS A 351 7.78 -7.64 6.22
CA LYS A 351 8.81 -6.67 6.60
C LYS A 351 9.46 -6.02 5.38
N SER A 352 9.54 -6.71 4.24
CA SER A 352 10.08 -6.15 2.99
C SER A 352 9.23 -5.04 2.36
N LEU A 353 7.97 -4.92 2.79
CA LEU A 353 7.04 -3.88 2.34
C LEU A 353 7.21 -2.55 3.09
N SER A 354 8.20 -2.45 3.98
CA SER A 354 8.47 -1.26 4.79
C SER A 354 9.34 -0.26 4.04
N ASP A 355 8.98 1.01 4.10
CA ASP A 355 9.84 2.10 3.65
C ASP A 355 11.16 2.11 4.44
N LYS A 356 12.28 2.19 3.71
CA LYS A 356 13.64 2.11 4.28
C LYS A 356 13.99 3.31 5.16
N THR A 357 13.28 4.42 5.01
CA THR A 357 13.47 5.66 5.76
C THR A 357 12.60 5.74 7.02
N LYS A 358 11.70 4.77 7.21
CA LYS A 358 10.72 4.76 8.31
C LYS A 358 11.08 3.68 9.33
N SER A 359 10.66 3.88 10.58
CA SER A 359 10.98 2.97 11.68
C SER A 359 9.84 2.85 12.69
N ASN A 360 9.87 1.75 13.45
CA ASN A 360 9.14 1.58 14.70
C ASN A 360 9.81 2.30 15.85
#